data_AF-A0AA39SSE7-F1
#
_entry.id   AF-A0AA39SSE7-F1
#
_cell.length_a   1.000
_cell.length_b   1.000
_cell.length_c   1.000
_cell.angle_alpha   90.00
_cell.angle_beta   90.00
_cell.angle_gamma   90.00
#
_symmetry.space_group_name_H-M   'P 1'
#
loop_
_entity.id
_entity.type
_entity.pdbx_description
1 polymer ?
#
loop_
_entity_poly.entity_id
_entity_poly.type
_entity_poly.pdbx_seq_one_letter_code
_entity_poly.pdbx_strand_id
1 'polypeptide(L)'
;MASSLFLDTFSTSLSTHRIFSDLGSAPGNFPTSLGINTELKLKDNRSLFVKKFNLNCSLDNREMDVTTSALVDDHVAELSNEIDVKEPSVSTLLMNFDNKFDPYHAMSTPLYQTATFKQPSAVENGPYDYTRSGNPTRDALESLLAKLDKADRAFCFTSGMAALAAVTHLIGTGEEIVAGDDIYGGSDRLLSQVAPKSGVVVKRVNTSDLDEVASAIGPLTKLVWLESPTNPRQQISDIRKIAEMAHANGALLLVDNSIMSPVLSQPLELGADIVMHSATKFIAGHSDVMAGVLAVKGERLAKELYFLQNAEGSGLAPFDCWICLRGIKTMALRVEKQQENAQKIAEFLASHPRVKKVNYAGLPGHPGLQLHYSQSKGAGSVLSFLTGSLALSKHITENTKYFSITVSFGSVKSLISMPCFMSHASIPAAVREARGLTEDLIRISVGIEDVNDLIADLDNALMTGP
;
A
#
# COMPACT_ATOMS: atom_id res chain seq x y z
N MET A 1 -29.68 -51.12 -0.42
CA MET A 1 -29.40 -51.21 -1.87
C MET A 1 -29.74 -49.86 -2.46
N ALA A 2 -28.71 -49.06 -2.72
CA ALA A 2 -28.83 -47.70 -3.21
C ALA A 2 -28.02 -47.56 -4.51
N SER A 3 -28.68 -46.92 -5.46
CA SER A 3 -28.26 -46.28 -6.72
C SER A 3 -26.78 -45.90 -6.92
N SER A 4 -26.19 -46.41 -8.01
CA SER A 4 -25.58 -45.70 -9.18
C SER A 4 -25.00 -44.28 -8.99
N LEU A 5 -23.87 -43.81 -9.56
CA LEU A 5 -23.01 -44.20 -10.70
C LEU A 5 -21.65 -43.45 -10.57
N PHE A 6 -20.55 -44.22 -10.66
CA PHE A 6 -19.33 -44.07 -11.49
C PHE A 6 -18.64 -42.72 -11.80
N LEU A 7 -17.31 -42.74 -11.57
CA LEU A 7 -16.26 -41.82 -12.02
C LEU A 7 -15.77 -42.16 -13.44
N ASP A 8 -15.44 -41.13 -14.23
CA ASP A 8 -14.68 -41.23 -15.49
C ASP A 8 -13.17 -41.15 -15.25
N THR A 9 -12.42 -42.07 -15.87
CA THR A 9 -10.96 -42.03 -16.01
C THR A 9 -10.58 -41.66 -17.44
N PHE A 10 -9.74 -40.62 -17.58
CA PHE A 10 -9.10 -40.24 -18.84
C PHE A 10 -8.04 -41.27 -19.27
N SER A 11 -8.08 -41.65 -20.55
CA SER A 11 -7.06 -42.46 -21.23
C SER A 11 -6.32 -41.58 -22.24
N THR A 12 -5.00 -41.53 -22.11
CA THR A 12 -4.06 -40.99 -23.11
C THR A 12 -3.51 -42.13 -23.96
N SER A 13 -3.49 -41.98 -25.30
CA SER A 13 -2.70 -42.84 -26.18
C SER A 13 -1.72 -42.00 -27.02
N LEU A 14 -0.43 -42.19 -26.77
CA LEU A 14 0.66 -41.86 -27.70
C LEU A 14 0.89 -43.08 -28.61
N SER A 15 1.00 -42.86 -29.92
CA SER A 15 1.55 -43.86 -30.84
C SER A 15 2.85 -43.35 -31.44
N THR A 16 3.96 -44.00 -31.10
CA THR A 16 5.27 -43.86 -31.75
C THR A 16 5.50 -45.04 -32.67
N HIS A 17 5.80 -44.80 -33.95
CA HIS A 17 6.43 -45.80 -34.84
C HIS A 17 7.84 -45.34 -35.21
N ARG A 18 8.81 -46.24 -35.00
CA ARG A 18 10.20 -46.14 -35.49
C ARG A 18 10.33 -46.91 -36.81
N ILE A 19 11.01 -46.33 -37.80
CA ILE A 19 11.77 -47.04 -38.84
C ILE A 19 13.12 -46.29 -39.06
N PHE A 20 14.16 -47.07 -39.35
CA PHE A 20 15.59 -46.79 -39.32
C PHE A 20 16.17 -45.96 -40.50
N SER A 21 17.35 -45.37 -40.21
CA SER A 21 18.59 -45.22 -41.01
C SER A 21 18.70 -44.30 -42.25
N ASP A 22 19.81 -43.54 -42.22
CA ASP A 22 20.69 -43.03 -43.29
C ASP A 22 20.38 -41.77 -44.12
N LEU A 23 21.36 -40.85 -44.02
CA LEU A 23 21.93 -39.94 -45.03
C LEU A 23 21.02 -39.12 -45.97
N GLY A 24 21.18 -37.78 -45.88
CA GLY A 24 21.29 -36.92 -47.06
C GLY A 24 20.12 -35.96 -47.35
N SER A 25 20.48 -34.68 -47.52
CA SER A 25 19.82 -33.63 -48.33
C SER A 25 18.33 -33.29 -48.13
N ALA A 26 18.08 -32.00 -47.86
CA ALA A 26 16.78 -31.30 -47.89
C ALA A 26 16.07 -31.37 -49.28
N PRO A 27 14.85 -30.80 -49.50
CA PRO A 27 13.88 -30.14 -48.60
C PRO A 27 12.41 -30.64 -48.76
N GLY A 28 11.49 -30.25 -47.89
CA GLY A 28 10.05 -30.50 -48.12
C GLY A 28 9.08 -29.95 -47.08
N ASN A 29 8.46 -28.80 -47.40
CA ASN A 29 7.13 -28.29 -47.00
C ASN A 29 6.60 -28.53 -45.56
N PHE A 30 6.63 -27.47 -44.73
CA PHE A 30 5.71 -27.30 -43.60
C PHE A 30 4.45 -26.52 -44.04
N PRO A 31 3.26 -26.82 -43.51
CA PRO A 31 2.03 -26.11 -43.88
C PRO A 31 2.00 -24.68 -43.34
N THR A 32 1.66 -23.70 -44.19
CA THR A 32 1.70 -22.25 -43.93
C THR A 32 0.41 -21.65 -43.36
N SER A 33 -0.49 -22.45 -42.79
CA SER A 33 -1.64 -21.91 -42.05
C SER A 33 -2.20 -22.91 -41.04
N LEU A 34 -2.27 -22.50 -39.77
CA LEU A 34 -3.05 -23.18 -38.73
C LEU A 34 -4.30 -22.34 -38.47
N GLY A 35 -5.46 -22.81 -38.92
CA GLY A 35 -6.76 -22.19 -38.61
C GLY A 35 -7.47 -23.00 -37.53
N ILE A 36 -7.70 -22.41 -36.36
CA ILE A 36 -8.57 -22.99 -35.32
C ILE A 36 -9.90 -22.24 -35.39
N ASN A 37 -10.97 -22.93 -35.78
CA ASN A 37 -12.33 -22.41 -35.67
C ASN A 37 -12.91 -22.85 -34.32
N THR A 38 -13.25 -21.88 -33.47
CA THR A 38 -14.04 -22.14 -32.26
C THR A 38 -15.30 -21.28 -32.32
N GLU A 39 -16.44 -21.90 -32.61
CA GLU A 39 -17.75 -21.25 -32.51
C GLU A 39 -18.23 -21.31 -31.05
N LEU A 40 -18.44 -20.14 -30.43
CA LEU A 40 -19.13 -20.00 -29.15
C LEU A 40 -20.58 -19.59 -29.41
N LYS A 41 -21.53 -20.49 -29.18
CA LYS A 41 -22.97 -20.17 -29.16
C LYS A 41 -23.40 -19.78 -27.75
N LEU A 42 -23.61 -18.48 -27.53
CA LEU A 42 -24.29 -17.98 -26.34
C LEU A 42 -25.81 -18.09 -26.54
N LYS A 43 -26.50 -18.70 -25.56
CA LYS A 43 -27.97 -18.65 -25.47
C LYS A 43 -28.37 -17.23 -25.07
N ASP A 44 -28.51 -16.38 -26.08
CA ASP A 44 -29.43 -15.23 -26.18
C ASP A 44 -28.96 -14.33 -27.35
N ASN A 45 -29.60 -14.52 -28.51
CA ASN A 45 -29.56 -13.75 -29.77
C ASN A 45 -28.69 -12.47 -29.87
N ARG A 46 -27.37 -12.56 -29.62
CA ARG A 46 -26.39 -11.51 -29.95
C ARG A 46 -25.14 -12.15 -30.54
N SER A 47 -24.90 -11.91 -31.83
CA SER A 47 -23.69 -12.32 -32.55
C SER A 47 -22.61 -11.24 -32.44
N LEU A 48 -21.44 -11.59 -31.91
CA LEU A 48 -20.23 -10.78 -32.01
C LEU A 48 -19.42 -11.23 -33.24
N PHE A 49 -19.22 -10.35 -34.22
CA PHE A 49 -18.32 -10.61 -35.34
C PHE A 49 -16.88 -10.25 -34.94
N VAL A 50 -16.01 -11.25 -34.81
CA VAL A 50 -14.57 -11.02 -34.65
C VAL A 50 -13.96 -10.83 -36.04
N LYS A 51 -13.30 -9.69 -36.26
CA LYS A 51 -12.50 -9.44 -37.47
C LYS A 51 -11.33 -10.42 -37.53
N LYS A 52 -11.18 -11.08 -38.68
CA LYS A 52 -10.08 -11.98 -39.05
C LYS A 52 -8.73 -11.34 -38.74
N PHE A 53 -7.94 -11.95 -37.84
CA PHE A 53 -6.53 -11.64 -37.68
C PHE A 53 -5.74 -12.54 -38.65
N ASN A 54 -5.14 -11.96 -39.68
CA ASN A 54 -4.21 -12.66 -40.57
C ASN A 54 -2.80 -12.17 -40.25
N LEU A 55 -1.94 -13.05 -39.73
CA LEU A 55 -0.52 -12.78 -39.55
C LEU A 55 0.22 -13.24 -40.82
N ASN A 56 0.60 -12.31 -41.68
CA ASN A 56 1.43 -12.59 -42.85
C ASN A 56 2.88 -12.25 -42.53
N CYS A 57 3.75 -13.26 -42.39
CA CYS A 57 5.19 -13.05 -42.42
C CYS A 57 5.68 -13.16 -43.87
N SER A 58 6.12 -12.05 -44.49
CA SER A 58 6.90 -12.10 -45.73
C SER A 58 8.38 -11.94 -45.42
N LEU A 59 9.17 -12.97 -45.74
CA LEU A 59 10.59 -12.85 -45.99
C LEU A 59 10.75 -12.53 -47.48
N ASP A 60 11.14 -11.31 -47.82
CA ASP A 60 12.20 -11.06 -48.81
C ASP A 60 12.37 -9.57 -49.15
N ASN A 61 13.64 -9.20 -49.33
CA ASN A 61 14.17 -7.91 -49.74
C ASN A 61 13.51 -7.34 -51.01
N ARG A 62 13.13 -6.05 -50.98
CA ARG A 62 13.44 -5.01 -52.00
C ARG A 62 12.73 -3.69 -51.69
N GLU A 63 13.46 -2.60 -51.93
CA GLU A 63 12.97 -1.22 -51.91
C GLU A 63 11.71 -1.03 -52.76
N MET A 64 10.80 -0.17 -52.31
CA MET A 64 9.67 0.26 -53.14
C MET A 64 9.41 1.76 -52.96
N ASP A 65 9.71 2.47 -54.04
CA ASP A 65 9.40 3.86 -54.35
C ASP A 65 7.88 4.08 -54.36
N VAL A 66 7.41 5.18 -53.76
CA VAL A 66 5.99 5.48 -53.62
C VAL A 66 5.64 6.72 -54.42
N THR A 67 5.19 6.51 -55.66
CA THR A 67 4.34 7.48 -56.35
C THR A 67 3.10 6.78 -56.87
N THR A 68 1.95 7.09 -56.29
CA THR A 68 0.70 7.19 -57.05
C THR A 68 -0.34 8.01 -56.29
N SER A 69 -0.90 8.92 -57.06
CA SER A 69 -1.78 10.03 -56.71
C SER A 69 -3.22 9.62 -56.41
N ALA A 70 -3.83 10.37 -55.48
CA ALA A 70 -5.19 10.90 -55.47
C ALA A 70 -6.35 10.04 -56.01
N LEU A 71 -7.38 9.87 -55.19
CA LEU A 71 -8.60 10.68 -55.27
C LEU A 71 -9.38 10.55 -53.95
N VAL A 72 -9.67 11.72 -53.38
CA VAL A 72 -10.40 11.94 -52.13
C VAL A 72 -11.88 11.81 -52.44
N ASP A 73 -12.59 10.99 -51.65
CA ASP A 73 -14.03 11.18 -51.43
C ASP A 73 -14.20 11.55 -49.96
N ASP A 74 -14.45 12.83 -49.75
CA ASP A 74 -14.76 13.46 -48.47
C ASP A 74 -16.09 12.90 -47.97
N HIS A 75 -16.06 12.11 -46.89
CA HIS A 75 -17.09 11.99 -45.84
C HIS A 75 -16.78 10.83 -44.87
N VAL A 76 -15.54 10.75 -44.37
CA VAL A 76 -15.30 10.06 -43.10
C VAL A 76 -15.35 11.14 -42.02
N ALA A 77 -16.51 11.29 -41.40
CA ALA A 77 -16.58 11.94 -40.11
C ALA A 77 -15.51 11.29 -39.22
N GLU A 78 -14.53 12.08 -38.79
CA GLU A 78 -13.60 11.71 -37.73
C GLU A 78 -14.44 11.45 -36.48
N LEU A 79 -14.93 10.21 -36.35
CA LEU A 79 -15.23 9.62 -35.07
C LEU A 79 -13.88 9.47 -34.37
N SER A 80 -13.43 10.56 -33.75
CA SER A 80 -12.52 10.49 -32.63
C SER A 80 -13.22 9.63 -31.58
N ASN A 81 -13.02 8.32 -31.67
CA ASN A 81 -13.21 7.42 -30.55
C ASN A 81 -12.15 7.83 -29.53
N GLU A 82 -12.40 8.93 -28.82
CA GLU A 82 -11.91 9.09 -27.46
C GLU A 82 -12.54 7.91 -26.71
N ILE A 83 -11.85 6.77 -26.75
CA ILE A 83 -12.06 5.72 -25.78
C ILE A 83 -11.78 6.43 -24.47
N ASP A 84 -12.83 6.72 -23.72
CA ASP A 84 -12.74 7.18 -22.35
C ASP A 84 -11.98 6.08 -21.59
N VAL A 85 -10.64 6.19 -21.55
CA VAL A 85 -9.77 5.18 -20.95
C VAL A 85 -9.97 5.34 -19.45
N LYS A 86 -11.01 4.67 -18.96
CA LYS A 86 -11.33 4.60 -17.55
C LYS A 86 -10.07 4.20 -16.81
N GLU A 87 -9.71 4.99 -15.81
CA GLU A 87 -8.52 4.73 -15.02
C GLU A 87 -8.61 3.30 -14.43
N PRO A 88 -7.54 2.49 -14.58
CA PRO A 88 -7.55 1.12 -14.10
C PRO A 88 -7.76 1.07 -12.57
N SER A 89 -8.38 -0.01 -12.11
CA SER A 89 -8.55 -0.26 -10.68
C SER A 89 -7.19 -0.32 -9.96
N VAL A 90 -7.17 -0.04 -8.66
CA VAL A 90 -5.96 -0.16 -7.83
C VAL A 90 -5.34 -1.56 -7.94
N SER A 91 -6.16 -2.62 -7.87
CA SER A 91 -5.69 -4.00 -8.04
C SER A 91 -4.98 -4.22 -9.38
N THR A 92 -5.45 -3.58 -10.45
CA THR A 92 -4.80 -3.60 -11.76
C THR A 92 -3.50 -2.79 -11.76
N LEU A 93 -3.49 -1.57 -11.20
CA LEU A 93 -2.31 -0.71 -11.12
C LEU A 93 -1.14 -1.37 -10.39
N LEU A 94 -1.40 -2.12 -9.31
CA LEU A 94 -0.39 -2.84 -8.54
C LEU A 94 0.41 -3.85 -9.39
N MET A 95 -0.21 -4.37 -10.45
CA MET A 95 0.40 -5.33 -11.36
C MET A 95 1.02 -4.68 -12.60
N ASN A 96 0.56 -3.48 -12.97
CA ASN A 96 0.83 -2.87 -14.26
C ASN A 96 1.58 -1.55 -14.08
N PHE A 97 2.91 -1.66 -13.98
CA PHE A 97 3.81 -0.52 -14.09
C PHE A 97 4.98 -0.88 -15.01
N ASP A 98 5.39 0.12 -15.79
CA ASP A 98 6.27 -0.07 -16.94
C ASP A 98 7.72 0.26 -16.58
N ASN A 99 8.64 -0.68 -16.81
CA ASN A 99 10.08 -0.49 -16.65
C ASN A 99 10.69 -0.12 -18.01
N LYS A 100 10.38 1.08 -18.51
CA LYS A 100 10.82 1.55 -19.85
C LYS A 100 12.33 1.50 -20.07
N PHE A 101 13.12 1.51 -19.00
CA PHE A 101 14.57 1.51 -19.06
C PHE A 101 15.17 0.12 -19.36
N ASP A 102 14.42 -0.98 -19.18
CA ASP A 102 14.96 -2.33 -19.31
C ASP A 102 14.86 -2.82 -20.78
N PRO A 103 16.00 -2.98 -21.48
CA PRO A 103 16.01 -3.37 -22.90
C PRO A 103 15.56 -4.83 -23.13
N TYR A 104 15.50 -5.65 -22.08
CA TYR A 104 15.10 -7.05 -22.18
C TYR A 104 13.64 -7.29 -21.78
N HIS A 105 12.92 -6.24 -21.37
CA HIS A 105 11.52 -6.30 -20.96
C HIS A 105 11.26 -7.42 -19.94
N ALA A 106 12.12 -7.52 -18.92
CA ALA A 106 11.95 -8.51 -17.87
C ALA A 106 10.63 -8.30 -17.13
N MET A 107 9.97 -9.41 -16.78
CA MET A 107 8.68 -9.37 -16.06
C MET A 107 8.79 -8.78 -14.65
N SER A 108 9.96 -8.88 -14.03
CA SER A 108 10.26 -8.26 -12.74
C SER A 108 11.28 -7.15 -12.95
N THR A 109 11.11 -6.03 -12.24
CA THR A 109 12.03 -4.89 -12.29
C THR A 109 13.46 -5.36 -11.97
N PRO A 110 14.45 -5.08 -12.84
CA PRO A 110 15.84 -5.37 -12.53
C PRO A 110 16.31 -4.65 -11.26
N LEU A 111 17.09 -5.37 -10.44
CA LEU A 111 17.71 -4.83 -9.23
C LEU A 111 19.02 -4.12 -9.57
N TYR A 112 19.07 -2.80 -9.43
CA TYR A 112 20.28 -1.99 -9.61
C TYR A 112 21.07 -1.91 -8.31
N GLN A 113 21.69 -3.04 -7.91
CA GLN A 113 22.60 -3.12 -6.76
C GLN A 113 23.98 -2.54 -7.10
N THR A 114 24.02 -1.24 -7.36
CA THR A 114 25.24 -0.47 -7.62
C THR A 114 25.23 0.84 -6.83
N ALA A 115 26.40 1.39 -6.53
CA ALA A 115 26.52 2.70 -5.90
C ALA A 115 26.66 3.82 -6.94
N THR A 116 27.46 3.60 -7.98
CA THR A 116 27.83 4.62 -8.99
C THR A 116 27.44 4.16 -10.39
N PHE A 117 27.30 5.13 -11.28
CA PHE A 117 27.02 4.92 -12.69
C PHE A 117 28.10 5.59 -13.55
N LYS A 118 28.46 4.94 -14.67
CA LYS A 118 29.41 5.50 -15.63
C LYS A 118 28.81 6.75 -16.30
N GLN A 119 29.54 7.86 -16.26
CA GLN A 119 29.13 9.11 -16.91
C GLN A 119 29.52 9.10 -18.41
N PRO A 120 28.72 9.75 -19.29
CA PRO A 120 28.99 9.80 -20.72
C PRO A 120 30.26 10.59 -21.06
N SER A 121 30.57 11.63 -20.29
CA SER A 121 31.76 12.45 -20.46
C SER A 121 32.24 13.04 -19.12
N ALA A 122 33.30 13.85 -19.14
CA ALA A 122 33.80 14.52 -17.94
C ALA A 122 32.94 15.72 -17.48
N VAL A 123 32.00 16.18 -18.30
CA VAL A 123 31.21 17.41 -18.04
C VAL A 123 29.69 17.22 -18.15
N GLU A 124 29.24 16.07 -18.67
CA GLU A 124 27.83 15.74 -18.79
C GLU A 124 27.46 14.58 -17.87
N ASN A 125 26.31 14.70 -17.22
CA ASN A 125 25.77 13.63 -16.38
C ASN A 125 24.82 12.73 -17.19
N GLY A 126 24.88 11.44 -16.92
CA GLY A 126 23.83 10.51 -17.32
C GLY A 126 22.55 10.70 -16.49
N PRO A 127 21.49 9.91 -16.77
CA PRO A 127 20.25 9.93 -15.98
C PRO A 127 20.44 9.57 -14.50
N TYR A 128 21.48 8.78 -14.22
CA TYR A 128 21.90 8.40 -12.88
C TYR A 128 23.40 8.60 -12.73
N ASP A 129 23.81 9.04 -11.54
CA ASP A 129 25.19 9.27 -11.15
C ASP A 129 25.55 8.45 -9.90
N TYR A 130 24.71 8.53 -8.87
CA TYR A 130 24.94 7.96 -7.56
C TYR A 130 23.63 7.50 -6.91
N THR A 131 23.58 6.27 -6.39
CA THR A 131 22.35 5.65 -5.84
C THR A 131 21.70 6.42 -4.69
N ARG A 132 22.44 7.27 -3.98
CA ARG A 132 21.85 8.20 -2.98
C ARG A 132 20.95 9.25 -3.65
N SER A 133 21.35 9.77 -4.81
CA SER A 133 20.64 10.79 -5.59
C SER A 133 19.47 10.22 -6.39
N GLY A 134 19.60 8.99 -6.89
CA GLY A 134 18.58 8.32 -7.71
C GLY A 134 19.00 6.89 -8.09
N ASN A 135 18.03 5.98 -8.23
CA ASN A 135 18.30 4.58 -8.59
C ASN A 135 17.13 3.99 -9.38
N PRO A 136 17.33 3.32 -10.53
CA PRO A 136 16.23 2.83 -11.35
C PRO A 136 15.21 1.93 -10.62
N THR A 137 15.67 1.08 -9.71
CA THR A 137 14.78 0.20 -8.92
C THR A 137 13.94 1.01 -7.92
N ARG A 138 14.53 2.05 -7.31
CA ARG A 138 13.80 2.94 -6.39
C ARG A 138 12.81 3.82 -7.14
N ASP A 139 13.20 4.38 -8.29
CA ASP A 139 12.33 5.21 -9.13
C ASP A 139 11.09 4.44 -9.61
N ALA A 140 11.24 3.15 -9.94
CA ALA A 140 10.10 2.30 -10.30
C ALA A 140 9.09 2.17 -9.14
N LEU A 141 9.58 2.00 -7.91
CA LEU A 141 8.75 1.93 -6.70
C LEU A 141 8.09 3.28 -6.39
N GLU A 142 8.87 4.37 -6.38
CA GLU A 142 8.39 5.73 -6.15
C GLU A 142 7.33 6.13 -7.19
N SER A 143 7.53 5.80 -8.48
CA SER A 143 6.55 6.07 -9.52
C SER A 143 5.23 5.31 -9.30
N LEU A 144 5.29 4.04 -8.91
CA LEU A 144 4.09 3.27 -8.60
C LEU A 144 3.34 3.85 -7.39
N LEU A 145 4.05 4.17 -6.31
CA LEU A 145 3.46 4.73 -5.10
C LEU A 145 2.82 6.10 -5.36
N ALA A 146 3.46 6.95 -6.16
CA ALA A 146 2.88 8.22 -6.56
C ALA A 146 1.53 8.05 -7.28
N LYS A 147 1.45 7.07 -8.20
CA LYS A 147 0.19 6.74 -8.89
C LYS A 147 -0.88 6.22 -7.94
N LEU A 148 -0.51 5.37 -6.99
CA LEU A 148 -1.45 4.79 -6.02
C LEU A 148 -2.04 5.84 -5.08
N ASP A 149 -1.22 6.78 -4.59
CA ASP A 149 -1.66 7.85 -3.68
C ASP A 149 -2.18 9.10 -4.40
N LYS A 150 -2.17 9.14 -5.73
CA LYS A 150 -2.54 10.32 -6.55
C LYS A 150 -1.65 11.53 -6.29
N ALA A 151 -0.37 11.26 -6.10
CA ALA A 151 0.66 12.25 -5.82
C ALA A 151 1.36 12.71 -7.09
N ASP A 152 1.93 13.92 -7.05
CA ASP A 152 2.82 14.40 -8.10
C ASP A 152 4.14 13.63 -8.09
N ARG A 153 4.68 13.36 -6.88
CA ARG A 153 5.89 12.56 -6.65
C ARG A 153 5.77 11.74 -5.36
N ALA A 154 6.51 10.64 -5.30
CA ALA A 154 6.73 9.91 -4.06
C ALA A 154 8.22 9.68 -3.81
N PHE A 155 8.57 9.45 -2.55
CA PHE A 155 9.94 9.28 -2.08
C PHE A 155 10.01 8.11 -1.12
N CYS A 156 10.92 7.17 -1.38
CA CYS A 156 11.15 6.00 -0.53
C CYS A 156 12.34 6.23 0.40
N PHE A 157 12.15 5.95 1.68
CA PHE A 157 13.13 6.13 2.75
C PHE A 157 13.45 4.81 3.42
N THR A 158 14.63 4.71 4.05
CA THR A 158 15.10 3.51 4.79
C THR A 158 14.13 3.01 5.87
N SER A 159 13.26 3.87 6.39
CA SER A 159 12.18 3.47 7.30
C SER A 159 11.07 4.53 7.33
N GLY A 160 9.91 4.18 7.90
CA GLY A 160 8.88 5.16 8.19
C GLY A 160 9.39 6.31 9.09
N MET A 161 10.26 6.02 10.05
CA MET A 161 10.83 7.07 10.89
C MET A 161 11.78 8.01 10.13
N ALA A 162 12.51 7.52 9.14
CA ALA A 162 13.34 8.36 8.28
C ALA A 162 12.49 9.27 7.40
N ALA A 163 11.38 8.78 6.86
CA ALA A 163 10.40 9.60 6.14
C ALA A 163 9.83 10.72 7.03
N LEU A 164 9.40 10.37 8.24
CA LEU A 164 8.86 11.36 9.19
C LEU A 164 9.90 12.37 9.66
N ALA A 165 11.15 11.95 9.87
CA ALA A 165 12.24 12.85 10.22
C ALA A 165 12.49 13.86 9.09
N ALA A 166 12.51 13.44 7.83
CA ALA A 166 12.64 14.35 6.69
C ALA A 166 11.49 15.38 6.66
N VAL A 167 10.25 14.99 6.95
CA VAL A 167 9.14 15.96 7.07
C VAL A 167 9.38 16.95 8.22
N THR A 168 9.88 16.51 9.37
CA THR A 168 10.19 17.44 10.48
C THR A 168 11.30 18.43 10.13
N HIS A 169 12.21 18.09 9.21
CA HIS A 169 13.28 18.98 8.75
C HIS A 169 12.83 20.02 7.71
N LEU A 170 11.56 19.97 7.27
CA LEU A 170 10.94 21.10 6.55
C LEU A 170 10.61 22.27 7.48
N ILE A 171 10.55 22.04 8.79
CA ILE A 171 10.06 22.99 9.77
C ILE A 171 11.24 23.74 10.39
N GLY A 172 11.22 25.06 10.24
CA GLY A 172 12.26 25.96 10.71
C GLY A 172 12.29 26.14 12.23
N THR A 173 13.40 26.66 12.72
CA THR A 173 13.56 27.05 14.13
C THR A 173 12.51 28.09 14.52
N GLY A 174 11.83 27.86 15.64
CA GLY A 174 10.76 28.72 16.15
C GLY A 174 9.40 28.52 15.48
N GLU A 175 9.31 27.68 14.44
CA GLU A 175 8.05 27.28 13.83
C GLU A 175 7.41 26.11 14.59
N GLU A 176 6.13 25.85 14.32
CA GLU A 176 5.31 24.99 15.14
C GLU A 176 4.67 23.83 14.37
N ILE A 177 4.66 22.66 15.02
CA ILE A 177 3.92 21.46 14.60
C ILE A 177 2.75 21.25 15.56
N VAL A 178 1.53 21.14 15.01
CA VAL A 178 0.36 20.62 15.72
C VAL A 178 0.19 19.16 15.34
N ALA A 179 0.21 18.25 16.32
CA ALA A 179 0.09 16.82 16.05
C ALA A 179 -0.98 16.18 16.94
N GLY A 180 -1.58 15.08 16.48
CA GLY A 180 -2.57 14.30 17.24
C GLY A 180 -1.97 13.59 18.46
N ASP A 181 -2.61 13.65 19.62
CA ASP A 181 -2.11 13.11 20.90
C ASP A 181 -2.02 11.56 20.93
N ASP A 182 -2.83 10.90 20.11
CA ASP A 182 -2.90 9.46 19.92
C ASP A 182 -2.28 9.07 18.56
N ILE A 183 -0.94 9.05 18.53
CA ILE A 183 -0.13 8.67 17.36
C ILE A 183 0.84 7.57 17.74
N TYR A 184 1.40 6.91 16.73
CA TYR A 184 2.49 5.95 16.91
C TYR A 184 3.59 6.45 17.88
N GLY A 185 3.94 5.63 18.87
CA GLY A 185 4.95 5.97 19.89
C GLY A 185 6.33 6.37 19.36
N GLY A 186 6.74 5.92 18.16
CA GLY A 186 7.97 6.40 17.52
C GLY A 186 7.85 7.84 17.02
N SER A 187 6.69 8.22 16.48
CA SER A 187 6.36 9.60 16.10
C SER A 187 6.29 10.50 17.33
N ASP A 188 5.69 10.04 18.43
CA ASP A 188 5.66 10.77 19.71
C ASP A 188 7.09 11.01 20.25
N ARG A 189 7.98 10.00 20.18
CA ARG A 189 9.40 10.17 20.56
C ARG A 189 10.14 11.17 19.68
N LEU A 190 9.94 11.13 18.36
CA LEU A 190 10.53 12.09 17.42
C LEU A 190 10.08 13.52 17.76
N LEU A 191 8.78 13.72 17.95
CA LEU A 191 8.18 15.02 18.24
C LEU A 191 8.48 15.55 19.66
N SER A 192 8.65 14.69 20.65
CA SER A 192 8.91 15.11 22.04
C SER A 192 10.39 15.29 22.38
N GLN A 193 11.30 14.58 21.71
CA GLN A 193 12.71 14.49 22.14
C GLN A 193 13.72 14.90 21.06
N VAL A 194 13.33 14.88 19.79
CA VAL A 194 14.26 15.17 18.67
C VAL A 194 13.90 16.49 18.02
N ALA A 195 12.67 16.67 17.53
CA ALA A 195 12.24 17.92 16.87
C ALA A 195 12.46 19.18 17.75
N PRO A 196 12.22 19.17 19.08
CA PRO A 196 12.48 20.35 19.91
C PRO A 196 13.94 20.79 19.95
N LYS A 197 14.91 19.91 19.63
CA LYS A 197 16.33 20.25 19.62
C LYS A 197 16.74 21.17 18.48
N SER A 198 15.96 21.25 17.39
CA SER A 198 16.13 22.26 16.33
C SER A 198 15.35 23.56 16.61
N GLY A 199 14.74 23.67 17.79
CA GLY A 199 13.91 24.80 18.19
C GLY A 199 12.50 24.79 17.61
N VAL A 200 12.04 23.65 17.07
CA VAL A 200 10.65 23.46 16.64
C VAL A 200 9.76 23.31 17.87
N VAL A 201 8.63 24.03 17.88
CA VAL A 201 7.61 23.93 18.93
C VAL A 201 6.61 22.84 18.56
N VAL A 202 6.23 21.99 19.51
CA VAL A 202 5.24 20.94 19.26
C VAL A 202 4.05 21.09 20.19
N LYS A 203 2.84 21.20 19.62
CA LYS A 203 1.56 21.13 20.33
C LYS A 203 0.92 19.78 20.08
N ARG A 204 0.34 19.19 21.14
CA ARG A 204 -0.36 17.90 21.10
C ARG A 204 -1.84 18.16 21.35
N VAL A 205 -2.71 17.67 20.48
CA VAL A 205 -4.17 17.87 20.56
C VAL A 205 -4.93 16.59 20.25
N ASN A 206 -6.16 16.46 20.74
CA ASN A 206 -7.04 15.42 20.25
C ASN A 206 -7.57 15.80 18.86
N THR A 207 -7.06 15.18 17.79
CA THR A 207 -7.46 15.54 16.41
C THR A 207 -8.86 15.08 16.02
N SER A 208 -9.53 14.29 16.86
CA SER A 208 -10.96 14.01 16.67
C SER A 208 -11.87 15.14 17.16
N ASP A 209 -11.33 16.08 17.93
CA ASP A 209 -12.00 17.31 18.37
C ASP A 209 -11.54 18.49 17.50
N LEU A 210 -12.45 18.97 16.67
CA LEU A 210 -12.15 20.06 15.72
C LEU A 210 -11.95 21.41 16.43
N ASP A 211 -12.55 21.62 17.60
CA ASP A 211 -12.40 22.86 18.35
C ASP A 211 -11.01 22.92 19.01
N GLU A 212 -10.51 21.77 19.50
CA GLU A 212 -9.12 21.65 19.98
C GLU A 212 -8.11 21.90 18.86
N VAL A 213 -8.33 21.31 17.67
CA VAL A 213 -7.47 21.53 16.50
C VAL A 213 -7.45 23.00 16.10
N ALA A 214 -8.62 23.62 15.95
CA ALA A 214 -8.73 25.03 15.59
C ALA A 214 -8.05 25.95 16.61
N SER A 215 -8.16 25.64 17.91
CA SER A 215 -7.55 26.43 18.99
C SER A 215 -6.02 26.31 19.04
N ALA A 216 -5.47 25.17 18.60
CA ALA A 216 -4.02 24.95 18.61
C ALA A 216 -3.31 25.53 17.39
N ILE A 217 -3.97 25.58 16.23
CA ILE A 217 -3.42 26.16 15.00
C ILE A 217 -3.32 27.69 15.15
N GLY A 218 -2.12 28.22 14.90
CA GLY A 218 -1.85 29.66 14.94
C GLY A 218 -0.88 30.10 13.84
N PRO A 219 -0.43 31.36 13.85
CA PRO A 219 0.37 31.94 12.77
C PRO A 219 1.78 31.31 12.62
N LEU A 220 2.28 30.66 13.67
CA LEU A 220 3.56 29.95 13.66
C LEU A 220 3.42 28.48 13.24
N THR A 221 2.19 27.96 13.16
CA THR A 221 1.95 26.58 12.75
C THR A 221 2.33 26.41 11.29
N LYS A 222 3.21 25.45 10.99
CA LYS A 222 3.64 25.10 9.63
C LYS A 222 3.33 23.67 9.24
N LEU A 223 3.00 22.83 10.21
CA LEU A 223 2.61 21.46 9.96
C LEU A 223 1.49 21.05 10.92
N VAL A 224 0.43 20.49 10.36
CA VAL A 224 -0.53 19.66 11.08
C VAL A 224 -0.24 18.21 10.74
N TRP A 225 -0.03 17.37 11.76
CA TRP A 225 0.29 15.95 11.59
C TRP A 225 -0.82 15.07 12.16
N LEU A 226 -1.47 14.34 11.25
CA LEU A 226 -2.59 13.45 11.52
C LEU A 226 -2.23 11.96 11.37
N GLU A 227 -2.92 11.10 12.14
CA GLU A 227 -3.01 9.65 11.94
C GLU A 227 -4.50 9.28 12.11
N SER A 228 -5.13 8.64 11.12
CA SER A 228 -6.56 8.28 11.18
C SER A 228 -6.88 7.04 10.34
N PRO A 229 -7.41 5.95 10.92
CA PRO A 229 -7.64 5.72 12.34
C PRO A 229 -6.35 5.77 13.17
N THR A 230 -6.44 6.26 14.40
CA THR A 230 -5.28 6.25 15.32
C THR A 230 -4.91 4.84 15.77
N ASN A 231 -3.64 4.59 16.03
CA ASN A 231 -3.15 3.34 16.60
C ASN A 231 -2.73 3.52 18.07
N PRO A 232 -3.35 2.83 19.05
CA PRO A 232 -4.23 1.67 18.92
C PRO A 232 -5.73 1.96 19.10
N ARG A 233 -6.16 3.19 19.45
CA ARG A 233 -7.55 3.45 19.89
C ARG A 233 -8.56 3.56 18.74
N GLN A 234 -8.10 3.62 17.49
CA GLN A 234 -8.93 3.71 16.29
C GLN A 234 -9.82 4.95 16.26
N GLN A 235 -9.36 6.07 16.82
CA GLN A 235 -10.05 7.35 16.73
C GLN A 235 -10.02 7.86 15.28
N ILE A 236 -11.13 8.47 14.84
CA ILE A 236 -11.27 8.97 13.47
C ILE A 236 -11.26 10.48 13.51
N SER A 237 -10.40 11.09 12.68
CA SER A 237 -10.32 12.53 12.51
C SER A 237 -10.83 12.93 11.13
N ASP A 238 -11.48 14.09 11.01
CA ASP A 238 -12.01 14.59 9.73
C ASP A 238 -10.88 15.22 8.92
N ILE A 239 -10.34 14.48 7.95
CA ILE A 239 -9.17 14.89 7.18
C ILE A 239 -9.46 16.19 6.40
N ARG A 240 -10.67 16.30 5.85
CA ARG A 240 -11.06 17.43 4.98
C ARG A 240 -11.13 18.73 5.78
N LYS A 241 -11.81 18.71 6.92
CA LYS A 241 -11.93 19.91 7.77
C LYS A 241 -10.59 20.34 8.36
N ILE A 242 -9.76 19.38 8.76
CA ILE A 242 -8.43 19.70 9.30
C ILE A 242 -7.52 20.29 8.19
N ALA A 243 -7.63 19.79 6.96
CA ALA A 243 -6.92 20.36 5.81
C ALA A 243 -7.32 21.83 5.59
N GLU A 244 -8.63 22.12 5.57
CA GLU A 244 -9.14 23.49 5.43
C GLU A 244 -8.58 24.42 6.51
N MET A 245 -8.56 24.00 7.77
CA MET A 245 -8.02 24.78 8.89
C MET A 245 -6.51 25.00 8.77
N ALA A 246 -5.75 23.97 8.40
CA ALA A 246 -4.31 24.06 8.21
C ALA A 246 -3.95 25.03 7.08
N HIS A 247 -4.58 24.86 5.92
CA HIS A 247 -4.33 25.67 4.73
C HIS A 247 -4.75 27.13 4.91
N ALA A 248 -5.85 27.40 5.64
CA ALA A 248 -6.26 28.77 5.97
C ALA A 248 -5.20 29.53 6.79
N ASN A 249 -4.30 28.81 7.48
CA ASN A 249 -3.18 29.37 8.24
C ASN A 249 -1.82 29.19 7.54
N GLY A 250 -1.80 28.71 6.30
CA GLY A 250 -0.58 28.47 5.53
C GLY A 250 0.30 27.33 6.08
N ALA A 251 -0.30 26.40 6.82
CA ALA A 251 0.36 25.18 7.31
C ALA A 251 0.14 24.02 6.33
N LEU A 252 1.12 23.11 6.24
CA LEU A 252 0.98 21.84 5.54
C LEU A 252 0.16 20.85 6.37
N LEU A 253 -0.55 19.94 5.70
CA LEU A 253 -1.15 18.76 6.31
C LEU A 253 -0.39 17.49 5.92
N LEU A 254 0.17 16.82 6.92
CA LEU A 254 0.70 15.45 6.82
C LEU A 254 -0.35 14.47 7.37
N VAL A 255 -0.65 13.42 6.60
CA VAL A 255 -1.43 12.27 7.06
C VAL A 255 -0.56 11.01 7.04
N ASP A 256 -0.28 10.43 8.20
CA ASP A 256 0.24 9.07 8.30
C ASP A 256 -0.90 8.09 7.98
N ASN A 257 -0.84 7.52 6.78
CA ASN A 257 -1.84 6.64 6.21
C ASN A 257 -1.42 5.15 6.33
N SER A 258 -0.41 4.86 7.16
CA SER A 258 0.19 3.52 7.29
C SER A 258 -0.82 2.42 7.58
N ILE A 259 -1.87 2.72 8.36
CA ILE A 259 -2.85 1.72 8.80
C ILE A 259 -3.91 1.40 7.73
N MET A 260 -4.14 2.33 6.80
CA MET A 260 -5.15 2.19 5.75
C MET A 260 -4.55 1.70 4.44
N SER A 261 -3.31 2.11 4.14
CA SER A 261 -2.67 1.97 2.83
C SER A 261 -3.43 2.66 1.68
N PRO A 262 -2.81 2.83 0.50
CA PRO A 262 -3.45 3.49 -0.64
C PRO A 262 -4.71 2.79 -1.17
N VAL A 263 -4.92 1.51 -0.82
CA VAL A 263 -6.08 0.75 -1.32
C VAL A 263 -7.38 1.13 -0.61
N LEU A 264 -7.30 1.61 0.64
CA LEU A 264 -8.47 1.99 1.43
C LEU A 264 -8.67 3.50 1.56
N SER A 265 -7.60 4.30 1.57
CA SER A 265 -7.72 5.76 1.65
C SER A 265 -6.60 6.46 0.86
N GLN A 266 -6.94 7.58 0.23
CA GLN A 266 -6.03 8.42 -0.57
C GLN A 266 -6.10 9.87 -0.04
N PRO A 267 -5.43 10.21 1.08
CA PRO A 267 -5.62 11.51 1.75
C PRO A 267 -5.24 12.75 0.92
N LEU A 268 -4.42 12.61 -0.13
CA LEU A 268 -4.11 13.71 -1.06
C LEU A 268 -5.35 14.20 -1.84
N GLU A 269 -6.38 13.35 -1.99
CA GLU A 269 -7.69 13.73 -2.53
C GLU A 269 -8.61 14.37 -1.48
N LEU A 270 -8.20 14.34 -0.21
CA LEU A 270 -8.94 14.87 0.93
C LEU A 270 -8.35 16.18 1.47
N GLY A 271 -7.30 16.71 0.84
CA GLY A 271 -6.64 17.96 1.21
C GLY A 271 -5.30 17.80 1.91
N ALA A 272 -4.78 16.57 2.11
CA ALA A 272 -3.41 16.41 2.58
C ALA A 272 -2.39 16.90 1.54
N ASP A 273 -1.28 17.47 2.00
CA ASP A 273 -0.13 17.85 1.17
C ASP A 273 0.91 16.73 1.10
N ILE A 274 1.03 15.98 2.20
CA ILE A 274 1.93 14.85 2.37
C ILE A 274 1.14 13.67 2.92
N VAL A 275 1.25 12.52 2.25
CA VAL A 275 0.83 11.23 2.77
C VAL A 275 2.07 10.43 3.11
N MET A 276 2.14 9.94 4.34
CA MET A 276 3.22 9.07 4.79
C MET A 276 2.73 7.64 4.95
N HIS A 277 3.56 6.68 4.54
CA HIS A 277 3.37 5.28 4.88
C HIS A 277 4.65 4.71 5.50
N SER A 278 4.49 3.94 6.56
CA SER A 278 5.47 2.92 6.95
C SER A 278 5.30 1.73 5.99
N ALA A 279 6.08 1.71 4.91
CA ALA A 279 6.03 0.63 3.92
C ALA A 279 6.45 -0.74 4.47
N THR A 280 7.10 -0.77 5.64
CA THR A 280 7.27 -1.96 6.50
C THR A 280 5.96 -2.73 6.75
N LYS A 281 4.81 -2.04 6.68
CA LYS A 281 3.48 -2.58 7.01
C LYS A 281 2.81 -3.19 5.78
N PHE A 282 1.66 -2.67 5.35
CA PHE A 282 0.84 -3.24 4.30
C PHE A 282 1.49 -3.21 2.91
N ILE A 283 2.33 -2.22 2.61
CA ILE A 283 2.98 -2.09 1.29
C ILE A 283 3.87 -3.31 1.04
N ALA A 284 4.85 -3.56 1.90
CA ALA A 284 5.65 -4.78 1.81
C ALA A 284 4.84 -6.02 2.20
N GLY A 285 4.21 -6.02 3.38
CA GLY A 285 3.22 -7.02 3.80
C GLY A 285 3.77 -8.35 4.33
N HIS A 286 5.09 -8.53 4.42
CA HIS A 286 5.71 -9.83 4.73
C HIS A 286 6.67 -9.81 5.93
N SER A 287 6.71 -8.70 6.69
CA SER A 287 7.57 -8.54 7.88
C SER A 287 9.08 -8.70 7.64
N ASP A 288 9.56 -8.46 6.42
CA ASP A 288 10.92 -8.77 5.97
C ASP A 288 11.71 -7.56 5.44
N VAL A 289 11.12 -6.36 5.47
CA VAL A 289 11.75 -5.12 5.00
C VAL A 289 11.35 -3.92 5.87
N MET A 290 12.31 -3.00 6.07
CA MET A 290 12.04 -1.70 6.66
C MET A 290 11.99 -0.65 5.54
N ALA A 291 10.90 0.12 5.49
CA ALA A 291 10.73 1.15 4.47
C ALA A 291 9.76 2.23 4.94
N GLY A 292 9.98 3.45 4.46
CA GLY A 292 9.09 4.59 4.58
C GLY A 292 8.77 5.18 3.21
N VAL A 293 7.62 5.81 3.07
CA VAL A 293 7.18 6.46 1.84
C VAL A 293 6.61 7.82 2.20
N LEU A 294 6.97 8.84 1.42
CA LEU A 294 6.24 10.12 1.37
C LEU A 294 5.66 10.28 -0.03
N ALA A 295 4.35 10.37 -0.15
CA ALA A 295 3.63 10.73 -1.37
C ALA A 295 3.20 12.20 -1.24
N VAL A 296 3.52 13.03 -2.22
CA VAL A 296 3.53 14.50 -2.07
C VAL A 296 2.77 15.18 -3.19
N LYS A 297 2.00 16.21 -2.82
CA LYS A 297 1.33 17.12 -3.74
C LYS A 297 2.06 18.46 -3.83
N GLY A 298 2.32 18.92 -5.05
CA GLY A 298 3.00 20.17 -5.37
C GLY A 298 4.49 20.03 -5.67
N GLU A 299 4.89 20.55 -6.84
CA GLU A 299 6.27 20.54 -7.33
C GLU A 299 7.29 21.18 -6.37
N ARG A 300 6.91 22.28 -5.70
CA ARG A 300 7.81 22.96 -4.75
C ARG A 300 8.15 22.05 -3.57
N LEU A 301 7.13 21.49 -2.93
CA LEU A 301 7.28 20.60 -1.77
C LEU A 301 8.03 19.33 -2.15
N ALA A 302 7.75 18.78 -3.35
CA ALA A 302 8.48 17.63 -3.84
C ALA A 302 9.98 17.92 -4.09
N LYS A 303 10.35 19.12 -4.51
CA LYS A 303 11.77 19.52 -4.63
C LYS A 303 12.46 19.62 -3.28
N GLU A 304 11.79 20.17 -2.27
CA GLU A 304 12.32 20.28 -0.91
C GLU A 304 12.53 18.89 -0.27
N LEU A 305 11.56 18.00 -0.37
CA LEU A 305 11.67 16.63 0.15
C LEU A 305 12.69 15.78 -0.61
N TYR A 306 12.80 15.94 -1.93
CA TYR A 306 13.88 15.33 -2.71
C TYR A 306 15.26 15.79 -2.22
N PHE A 307 15.41 17.10 -2.01
CA PHE A 307 16.66 17.66 -1.51
C PHE A 307 17.04 17.05 -0.16
N LEU A 308 16.09 16.93 0.78
CA LEU A 308 16.32 16.30 2.08
C LEU A 308 16.65 14.80 1.97
N GLN A 309 15.87 14.03 1.20
CA GLN A 309 16.15 12.60 0.97
C GLN A 309 17.58 12.38 0.46
N ASN A 310 18.01 13.21 -0.48
CA ASN A 310 19.35 13.12 -1.06
C ASN A 310 20.43 13.61 -0.08
N ALA A 311 20.26 14.80 0.52
CA ALA A 311 21.26 15.43 1.38
C ALA A 311 21.51 14.65 2.67
N GLU A 312 20.46 14.09 3.27
CA GLU A 312 20.55 13.25 4.46
C GLU A 312 20.92 11.80 4.14
N GLY A 313 20.88 11.43 2.86
CA GLY A 313 21.24 10.09 2.39
C GLY A 313 20.31 8.99 2.91
N SER A 314 19.04 9.31 3.09
CA SER A 314 18.05 8.45 3.75
C SER A 314 17.14 7.69 2.79
N GLY A 315 17.38 7.81 1.48
CA GLY A 315 16.67 7.06 0.44
C GLY A 315 16.78 5.54 0.60
N LEU A 316 15.70 4.82 0.31
CA LEU A 316 15.64 3.36 0.46
C LEU A 316 16.66 2.64 -0.43
N ALA A 317 17.26 1.56 0.07
CA ALA A 317 18.24 0.77 -0.67
C ALA A 317 17.58 -0.02 -1.81
N PRO A 318 18.29 -0.31 -2.94
CA PRO A 318 17.70 -0.96 -4.11
C PRO A 318 17.08 -2.34 -3.81
N PHE A 319 17.72 -3.15 -2.97
CA PHE A 319 17.18 -4.47 -2.59
C PHE A 319 15.85 -4.35 -1.85
N ASP A 320 15.77 -3.44 -0.87
CA ASP A 320 14.54 -3.19 -0.11
C ASP A 320 13.44 -2.60 -1.01
N CYS A 321 13.81 -1.75 -1.98
CA CYS A 321 12.87 -1.27 -3.00
C CYS A 321 12.29 -2.43 -3.81
N TRP A 322 13.15 -3.38 -4.22
CA TRP A 322 12.72 -4.57 -4.96
C TRP A 322 11.81 -5.47 -4.13
N ILE A 323 12.09 -5.66 -2.84
CA ILE A 323 11.21 -6.41 -1.93
C ILE A 323 9.85 -5.72 -1.78
N CYS A 324 9.82 -4.39 -1.65
CA CYS A 324 8.57 -3.62 -1.63
C CYS A 324 7.81 -3.77 -2.96
N LEU A 325 8.47 -3.64 -4.11
CA LEU A 325 7.88 -3.85 -5.44
C LEU A 325 7.30 -5.26 -5.60
N ARG A 326 7.93 -6.28 -5.00
CA ARG A 326 7.41 -7.64 -4.97
C ARG A 326 6.19 -7.76 -4.08
N GLY A 327 6.26 -7.25 -2.86
CA GLY A 327 5.19 -7.35 -1.85
C GLY A 327 3.93 -6.56 -2.20
N ILE A 328 4.09 -5.39 -2.82
CA ILE A 328 2.99 -4.48 -3.14
C ILE A 328 2.00 -5.08 -4.16
N LYS A 329 2.48 -6.00 -5.01
CA LYS A 329 1.66 -6.69 -6.02
C LYS A 329 0.48 -7.46 -5.42
N THR A 330 0.63 -7.95 -4.19
CA THR A 330 -0.44 -8.66 -3.46
C THR A 330 -1.17 -7.78 -2.46
N MET A 331 -0.89 -6.47 -2.40
CA MET A 331 -1.44 -5.57 -1.37
C MET A 331 -2.97 -5.56 -1.36
N ALA A 332 -3.62 -5.37 -2.51
CA ALA A 332 -5.09 -5.36 -2.57
C ALA A 332 -5.70 -6.70 -2.09
N LEU A 333 -5.15 -7.84 -2.54
CA LEU A 333 -5.59 -9.16 -2.12
C LEU A 333 -5.42 -9.39 -0.62
N ARG A 334 -4.25 -9.01 -0.08
CA ARG A 334 -3.95 -9.14 1.35
C ARG A 334 -4.91 -8.28 2.18
N VAL A 335 -5.05 -7.01 1.82
CA VAL A 335 -5.91 -6.07 2.58
C VAL A 335 -7.37 -6.50 2.55
N GLU A 336 -7.88 -6.98 1.42
CA GLU A 336 -9.25 -7.51 1.31
C GLU A 336 -9.48 -8.64 2.32
N LYS A 337 -8.62 -9.68 2.29
CA LYS A 337 -8.74 -10.83 3.20
C LYS A 337 -8.52 -10.45 4.66
N GLN A 338 -7.52 -9.62 4.95
CA GLN A 338 -7.22 -9.15 6.30
C GLN A 338 -8.39 -8.33 6.87
N GLN A 339 -9.02 -7.47 6.07
CA GLN A 339 -10.19 -6.69 6.47
C GLN A 339 -11.41 -7.57 6.74
N GLU A 340 -11.70 -8.53 5.85
CA GLU A 340 -12.79 -9.48 6.05
C GLU A 340 -12.62 -10.28 7.37
N ASN A 341 -11.40 -10.77 7.61
CA ASN A 341 -11.08 -11.48 8.85
C ASN A 341 -11.22 -10.57 10.07
N ALA A 342 -10.75 -9.31 9.99
CA ALA A 342 -10.83 -8.36 11.09
C ALA A 342 -12.26 -7.99 11.45
N GLN A 343 -13.15 -7.82 10.47
CA GLN A 343 -14.57 -7.58 10.71
C GLN A 343 -15.19 -8.72 11.53
N LYS A 344 -15.00 -9.96 11.10
CA LYS A 344 -15.52 -11.15 11.79
C LYS A 344 -14.98 -11.30 13.21
N ILE A 345 -13.67 -11.06 13.40
CA ILE A 345 -13.04 -11.08 14.73
C ILE A 345 -13.57 -9.95 15.61
N ALA A 346 -13.75 -8.74 15.07
CA ALA A 346 -14.29 -7.61 15.80
C ALA A 346 -15.73 -7.88 16.29
N GLU A 347 -16.57 -8.46 15.44
CA GLU A 347 -17.95 -8.86 15.78
C GLU A 347 -17.98 -9.95 16.85
N PHE A 348 -17.14 -10.99 16.70
CA PHE A 348 -16.97 -12.03 17.72
C PHE A 348 -16.58 -11.42 19.07
N LEU A 349 -15.51 -10.63 19.11
CA LEU A 349 -15.03 -9.97 20.33
C LEU A 349 -16.08 -9.04 20.93
N ALA A 350 -16.81 -8.28 20.12
CA ALA A 350 -17.84 -7.37 20.59
C ALA A 350 -19.02 -8.09 21.25
N SER A 351 -19.27 -9.35 20.89
CA SER A 351 -20.31 -10.20 21.48
C SER A 351 -19.82 -11.04 22.67
N HIS A 352 -18.51 -11.11 22.91
CA HIS A 352 -17.93 -12.03 23.90
C HIS A 352 -18.03 -11.46 25.33
N PRO A 353 -18.55 -12.22 26.33
CA PRO A 353 -18.88 -11.70 27.66
C PRO A 353 -17.69 -11.22 28.50
N ARG A 354 -16.47 -11.68 28.18
CA ARG A 354 -15.22 -11.25 28.85
C ARG A 354 -14.54 -10.06 28.17
N VAL A 355 -15.10 -9.53 27.09
CA VAL A 355 -14.60 -8.33 26.40
C VAL A 355 -15.47 -7.13 26.80
N LYS A 356 -14.84 -6.04 27.24
CA LYS A 356 -15.53 -4.84 27.71
C LYS A 356 -15.81 -3.83 26.61
N LYS A 357 -14.88 -3.72 25.66
CA LYS A 357 -14.97 -2.77 24.56
C LYS A 357 -14.10 -3.24 23.42
N VAL A 358 -14.58 -3.06 22.19
CA VAL A 358 -13.80 -3.26 20.96
C VAL A 358 -13.69 -1.91 20.25
N ASN A 359 -12.47 -1.52 19.88
CA ASN A 359 -12.20 -0.38 19.02
C ASN A 359 -11.88 -0.92 17.63
N TYR A 360 -12.86 -0.80 16.73
CA TYR A 360 -12.71 -1.10 15.32
C TYR A 360 -13.67 -0.22 14.52
N ALA A 361 -13.15 0.48 13.52
CA ALA A 361 -13.91 1.48 12.77
C ALA A 361 -15.09 0.87 11.98
N GLY A 362 -15.05 -0.43 11.69
CA GLY A 362 -16.10 -1.16 10.96
C GLY A 362 -17.29 -1.62 11.81
N LEU A 363 -17.25 -1.42 13.14
CA LEU A 363 -18.36 -1.80 14.02
C LEU A 363 -19.48 -0.74 14.00
N PRO A 364 -20.78 -1.15 13.96
CA PRO A 364 -21.92 -0.23 13.99
C PRO A 364 -21.93 0.78 15.17
N GLY A 365 -21.35 0.41 16.31
CA GLY A 365 -21.27 1.24 17.50
C GLY A 365 -20.05 2.17 17.58
N HIS A 366 -19.18 2.18 16.56
CA HIS A 366 -17.98 3.00 16.58
C HIS A 366 -18.33 4.49 16.37
N PRO A 367 -17.90 5.42 17.26
CA PRO A 367 -18.28 6.83 17.17
C PRO A 367 -17.91 7.50 15.83
N GLY A 368 -16.79 7.07 15.23
CA GLY A 368 -16.30 7.59 13.97
C GLY A 368 -16.77 6.82 12.72
N LEU A 369 -17.69 5.85 12.81
CA LEU A 369 -18.06 4.97 11.70
C LEU A 369 -18.44 5.72 10.42
N GLN A 370 -19.41 6.63 10.52
CA GLN A 370 -19.92 7.37 9.36
C GLN A 370 -18.84 8.27 8.74
N LEU A 371 -18.08 8.96 9.59
CA LEU A 371 -16.97 9.80 9.13
C LEU A 371 -15.90 8.96 8.43
N HIS A 372 -15.53 7.81 9.00
CA HIS A 372 -14.54 6.90 8.45
C HIS A 372 -14.89 6.45 7.04
N TYR A 373 -16.11 5.94 6.83
CA TYR A 373 -16.57 5.51 5.52
C TYR A 373 -16.87 6.66 4.55
N SER A 374 -16.99 7.90 5.03
CA SER A 374 -17.04 9.08 4.15
C SER A 374 -15.68 9.43 3.52
N GLN A 375 -14.58 8.89 4.05
CA GLN A 375 -13.20 9.24 3.65
C GLN A 375 -12.28 8.01 3.45
N SER A 376 -12.85 6.81 3.49
CA SER A 376 -12.14 5.56 3.24
C SER A 376 -13.09 4.49 2.70
N LYS A 377 -12.54 3.48 2.03
CA LYS A 377 -13.27 2.39 1.38
C LYS A 377 -13.46 1.16 2.28
N GLY A 378 -12.95 1.18 3.51
CA GLY A 378 -12.99 0.04 4.43
C GLY A 378 -12.31 0.35 5.76
N ALA A 379 -12.51 -0.51 6.76
CA ALA A 379 -12.04 -0.31 8.14
C ALA A 379 -10.62 -0.84 8.41
N GLY A 380 -9.98 -1.50 7.45
CA GLY A 380 -8.65 -2.08 7.63
C GLY A 380 -8.67 -3.32 8.53
N SER A 381 -7.50 -3.73 9.01
CA SER A 381 -7.33 -5.02 9.72
C SER A 381 -6.66 -4.94 11.09
N VAL A 382 -6.56 -3.73 11.63
CA VAL A 382 -6.07 -3.50 12.98
C VAL A 382 -7.26 -3.17 13.87
N LEU A 383 -7.35 -3.82 15.02
CA LEU A 383 -8.35 -3.56 16.04
C LEU A 383 -7.72 -3.61 17.42
N SER A 384 -8.39 -3.05 18.41
CA SER A 384 -8.02 -3.23 19.81
C SER A 384 -9.23 -3.53 20.67
N PHE A 385 -9.02 -4.14 21.83
CA PHE A 385 -10.10 -4.42 22.76
C PHE A 385 -9.62 -4.41 24.21
N LEU A 386 -10.56 -4.13 25.10
CA LEU A 386 -10.38 -4.06 26.55
C LEU A 386 -11.02 -5.27 27.21
N THR A 387 -10.39 -5.80 28.26
CA THR A 387 -10.91 -6.93 29.05
C THR A 387 -11.36 -6.49 30.44
N GLY A 388 -10.91 -5.33 30.90
CA GLY A 388 -11.03 -4.86 32.28
C GLY A 388 -10.09 -5.58 33.24
N SER A 389 -9.16 -6.41 32.77
CA SER A 389 -8.24 -7.19 33.61
C SER A 389 -6.89 -7.35 32.94
N LEU A 390 -5.85 -6.74 33.54
CA LEU A 390 -4.47 -6.90 33.09
C LEU A 390 -4.05 -8.39 33.06
N ALA A 391 -4.48 -9.17 34.06
CA ALA A 391 -4.16 -10.58 34.14
C ALA A 391 -4.77 -11.37 32.97
N LEU A 392 -6.03 -11.09 32.63
CA LEU A 392 -6.69 -11.72 31.49
C LEU A 392 -6.06 -11.27 30.17
N SER A 393 -5.76 -9.98 29.99
CA SER A 393 -5.14 -9.47 28.77
C SER A 393 -3.75 -10.05 28.53
N LYS A 394 -2.95 -10.19 29.60
CA LYS A 394 -1.67 -10.88 29.55
C LYS A 394 -1.85 -12.34 29.15
N HIS A 395 -2.77 -13.05 29.81
CA HIS A 395 -3.06 -14.45 29.51
C HIS A 395 -3.46 -14.65 28.04
N ILE A 396 -4.37 -13.83 27.51
CA ILE A 396 -4.78 -13.91 26.10
C ILE A 396 -3.58 -13.72 25.18
N THR A 397 -2.80 -12.67 25.41
CA THR A 397 -1.62 -12.33 24.59
C THR A 397 -0.58 -13.45 24.60
N GLU A 398 -0.39 -14.14 25.73
CA GLU A 398 0.62 -15.19 25.90
C GLU A 398 0.14 -16.59 25.47
N ASN A 399 -1.17 -16.85 25.40
CA ASN A 399 -1.72 -18.19 25.18
C ASN A 399 -2.41 -18.40 23.83
N THR A 400 -2.59 -17.35 23.02
CA THR A 400 -2.95 -17.53 21.60
C THR A 400 -1.81 -18.24 20.87
N LYS A 401 -2.12 -19.28 20.11
CA LYS A 401 -1.15 -20.09 19.34
C LYS A 401 -0.92 -19.55 17.94
N TYR A 402 -1.92 -18.91 17.35
CA TYR A 402 -1.87 -18.42 15.98
C TYR A 402 -1.55 -16.94 15.88
N PHE A 403 -1.62 -16.19 16.97
CA PHE A 403 -1.16 -14.81 17.01
C PHE A 403 0.26 -14.74 17.56
N SER A 404 1.18 -14.12 16.81
CA SER A 404 2.55 -13.91 17.28
C SER A 404 2.65 -12.64 18.11
N ILE A 405 3.29 -12.72 19.27
CA ILE A 405 3.55 -11.56 20.13
C ILE A 405 4.65 -10.72 19.51
N THR A 406 4.29 -9.58 18.92
CA THR A 406 5.27 -8.66 18.32
C THR A 406 4.68 -7.26 18.14
N VAL A 407 5.57 -6.29 17.95
CA VAL A 407 5.21 -4.95 17.47
C VAL A 407 4.91 -4.99 15.96
N SER A 408 4.48 -3.87 15.37
CA SER A 408 4.08 -3.75 13.95
C SER A 408 2.64 -4.24 13.66
N PHE A 409 2.25 -4.18 12.38
CA PHE A 409 0.96 -4.60 11.83
C PHE A 409 1.04 -4.71 10.29
N GLY A 410 -0.01 -5.22 9.66
CA GLY A 410 -0.17 -5.25 8.19
C GLY A 410 0.57 -6.38 7.47
N SER A 411 1.17 -7.30 8.24
CA SER A 411 1.76 -8.54 7.72
C SER A 411 0.69 -9.58 7.40
N VAL A 412 1.02 -10.52 6.51
CA VAL A 412 0.21 -11.72 6.26
C VAL A 412 -0.03 -12.57 7.51
N LYS A 413 0.87 -12.49 8.51
CA LYS A 413 0.76 -13.20 9.79
C LYS A 413 -0.05 -12.38 10.80
N SER A 414 -0.98 -13.02 11.50
CA SER A 414 -1.71 -12.43 12.62
C SER A 414 -0.81 -12.14 13.82
N LEU A 415 -0.89 -10.92 14.36
CA LEU A 415 -0.04 -10.41 15.45
C LEU A 415 -0.90 -9.94 16.62
N ILE A 416 -0.42 -10.14 17.84
CA ILE A 416 -1.06 -9.66 19.08
C ILE A 416 -0.05 -8.93 19.95
N SER A 417 -0.50 -7.90 20.66
CA SER A 417 0.37 -7.07 21.49
C SER A 417 -0.42 -6.32 22.56
N MET A 418 0.25 -5.94 23.65
CA MET A 418 -0.28 -5.00 24.63
C MET A 418 0.45 -3.66 24.48
N PRO A 419 -0.16 -2.64 23.85
CA PRO A 419 0.55 -1.41 23.45
C PRO A 419 1.27 -0.70 24.60
N CYS A 420 0.66 -0.64 25.80
CA CYS A 420 1.22 0.02 26.98
C CYS A 420 2.55 -0.59 27.45
N PHE A 421 2.78 -1.88 27.21
CA PHE A 421 4.01 -2.59 27.59
C PHE A 421 5.00 -2.76 26.44
N MET A 422 4.61 -2.39 25.22
CA MET A 422 5.39 -2.62 24.00
C MET A 422 5.55 -1.33 23.19
N SER A 423 4.72 -1.11 22.16
CA SER A 423 4.90 -0.02 21.19
C SER A 423 4.73 1.38 21.76
N HIS A 424 4.00 1.54 22.87
CA HIS A 424 3.76 2.80 23.56
C HIS A 424 4.45 2.85 24.94
N ALA A 425 5.39 1.93 25.19
CA ALA A 425 6.13 1.86 26.45
C ALA A 425 6.91 3.15 26.76
N SER A 426 7.32 3.90 25.73
CA SER A 426 8.05 5.17 25.87
C SER A 426 7.18 6.35 26.29
N ILE A 427 5.84 6.24 26.21
CA ILE A 427 4.93 7.29 26.68
C ILE A 427 4.78 7.13 28.21
N PRO A 428 4.98 8.20 29.01
CA PRO A 428 4.84 8.13 30.47
C PRO A 428 3.46 7.58 30.89
N ALA A 429 3.43 6.77 31.96
CA ALA A 429 2.21 6.08 32.39
C ALA A 429 1.01 7.03 32.63
N ALA A 430 1.23 8.15 33.32
CA ALA A 430 0.19 9.16 33.55
C ALA A 430 -0.35 9.77 32.25
N VAL A 431 0.51 9.93 31.23
CA VAL A 431 0.11 10.42 29.90
C VAL A 431 -0.69 9.35 29.16
N ARG A 432 -0.30 8.08 29.24
CA ARG A 432 -1.08 6.97 28.66
C ARG A 432 -2.47 6.87 29.27
N GLU A 433 -2.55 6.93 30.59
CA GLU A 433 -3.82 6.90 31.32
C GLU A 433 -4.73 8.08 30.92
N ALA A 434 -4.19 9.30 30.90
CA ALA A 434 -4.92 10.49 30.45
C ALA A 434 -5.40 10.39 28.99
N ARG A 435 -4.65 9.68 28.14
CA ARG A 435 -5.00 9.39 26.74
C ARG A 435 -5.85 8.12 26.58
N GLY A 436 -6.37 7.52 27.65
CA GLY A 436 -7.23 6.34 27.56
C GLY A 436 -6.54 5.06 27.07
N LEU A 437 -5.21 5.00 27.17
CA LEU A 437 -4.40 3.81 26.91
C LEU A 437 -4.23 3.04 28.22
N THR A 438 -5.25 2.27 28.59
CA THR A 438 -5.21 1.44 29.79
C THR A 438 -4.31 0.22 29.60
N GLU A 439 -3.76 -0.31 30.69
CA GLU A 439 -2.78 -1.41 30.64
C GLU A 439 -3.39 -2.73 30.16
N ASP A 440 -4.70 -2.91 30.26
CA ASP A 440 -5.41 -4.09 29.78
C ASP A 440 -5.74 -4.05 28.28
N LEU A 441 -5.37 -2.98 27.56
CA LEU A 441 -5.63 -2.87 26.13
C LEU A 441 -4.79 -3.88 25.33
N ILE A 442 -5.48 -4.72 24.55
CA ILE A 442 -4.87 -5.63 23.59
C ILE A 442 -5.11 -5.06 22.19
N ARG A 443 -4.07 -5.06 21.36
CA ARG A 443 -4.16 -4.73 19.94
C ARG A 443 -3.81 -5.95 19.10
N ILE A 444 -4.66 -6.23 18.12
CA ILE A 444 -4.48 -7.30 17.14
C ILE A 444 -4.29 -6.68 15.75
N SER A 445 -3.32 -7.20 15.01
CA SER A 445 -3.21 -7.03 13.56
C SER A 445 -3.61 -8.34 12.92
N VAL A 446 -4.75 -8.36 12.25
CA VAL A 446 -5.31 -9.58 11.66
C VAL A 446 -4.64 -9.86 10.31
N GLY A 447 -4.17 -11.10 10.16
CA GLY A 447 -3.52 -11.63 8.98
C GLY A 447 -4.50 -12.31 8.01
N ILE A 448 -3.96 -13.13 7.12
CA ILE A 448 -4.71 -13.82 6.04
C ILE A 448 -5.01 -15.29 6.36
N GLU A 449 -4.79 -15.74 7.59
CA GLU A 449 -5.14 -17.11 8.02
C GLU A 449 -6.65 -17.39 7.91
N ASP A 450 -7.04 -18.66 8.10
CA ASP A 450 -8.46 -19.00 8.23
C ASP A 450 -9.06 -18.32 9.45
N VAL A 451 -10.15 -17.59 9.25
CA VAL A 451 -10.75 -16.77 10.31
C VAL A 451 -11.34 -17.62 11.43
N ASN A 452 -11.79 -18.85 11.14
CA ASN A 452 -12.36 -19.72 12.16
C ASN A 452 -11.27 -20.24 13.10
N ASP A 453 -10.08 -20.53 12.56
CA ASP A 453 -8.91 -20.90 13.38
C ASP A 453 -8.51 -19.74 14.30
N LEU A 454 -8.48 -18.52 13.78
CA LEU A 454 -8.15 -17.31 14.55
C LEU A 454 -9.18 -17.04 15.66
N ILE A 455 -10.48 -17.17 15.36
CA ILE A 455 -11.55 -16.99 16.34
C ILE A 455 -11.50 -18.09 17.40
N ALA A 456 -11.32 -19.35 17.03
CA ALA A 456 -11.25 -20.46 17.98
C ALA A 456 -10.03 -20.34 18.92
N ASP A 457 -8.89 -19.86 18.42
CA ASP A 457 -7.70 -19.60 19.23
C ASP A 457 -7.93 -18.46 20.24
N LEU A 458 -8.58 -17.37 19.82
CA LEU A 458 -8.96 -16.26 20.71
C LEU A 458 -9.99 -16.70 21.75
N ASP A 459 -11.02 -17.44 21.35
CA ASP A 459 -12.06 -17.95 22.26
C ASP A 459 -11.48 -18.85 23.34
N ASN A 460 -10.61 -19.79 22.96
CA ASN A 460 -9.91 -20.63 23.92
C ASN A 460 -9.06 -19.80 24.91
N ALA A 461 -8.33 -18.80 24.43
CA ALA A 461 -7.52 -17.94 25.28
C ALA A 461 -8.38 -17.08 26.23
N LEU A 462 -9.52 -16.57 25.75
CA LEU A 462 -10.51 -15.84 26.54
C LEU A 462 -11.16 -16.72 27.62
N MET A 463 -11.48 -17.97 27.31
CA MET A 463 -12.18 -18.88 28.22
C MET A 463 -11.27 -19.50 29.28
N THR A 464 -9.99 -19.74 28.96
CA THR A 464 -9.03 -20.35 29.89
C THR A 464 -8.31 -19.36 30.79
N GLY A 465 -8.47 -18.06 30.56
CA GLY A 465 -7.80 -17.00 31.33
C GLY A 465 -8.38 -16.79 32.75
N PRO A 466 -7.56 -16.27 33.67
CA PRO A 466 -7.91 -16.06 35.08
C PRO A 466 -9.04 -15.05 35.31
#